data_AF-A0A820HD38-F1
#
_entry.id   AF-A0A820HD38-F1
#
_cell.length_a   1.000
_cell.length_b   1.000
_cell.length_c   1.000
_cell.angle_alpha   90.00
_cell.angle_beta   90.00
_cell.angle_gamma   90.00
#
_symmetry.space_group_name_H-M   'P 1'
#
loop_
_entity.id
_entity.type
_entity.pdbx_description
1 polymer ?
#
loop_
_entity_poly.entity_id
_entity_poly.type
_entity_poly.pdbx_seq_one_letter_code
_entity_poly.pdbx_strand_id
1 'polypeptide(L)'
;MATLVITAYIFYVIELLIHVFMHHRHHRVEVISNSNPQSLPMSEMNVSQPHRNDSLISTNTVPNLTITADERQTKSTGWMIIIGDGIHNVADGLAIGAAFAENTMFGLTTSIAIACHELPTELGEYMVLIESGFTIRQALLFNFISACTAIIGFFIGASIAQNEAARTWIFAVTAGTFAYIALVDL
;
A
#
# COMPACT_ATOMS: atom_id res chain seq x y z
N MET A 1 3.72 25.78 -18.87
CA MET A 1 3.86 26.12 -17.44
C MET A 1 2.53 26.05 -16.69
N ALA A 2 1.52 26.88 -17.00
CA ALA A 2 0.23 26.84 -16.32
C ALA A 2 -0.49 25.48 -16.43
N THR A 3 -0.46 24.84 -17.60
CA THR A 3 -1.02 23.50 -17.82
C THR A 3 -0.35 22.42 -16.96
N LEU A 4 0.97 22.45 -16.81
CA LEU A 4 1.72 21.49 -15.97
C LEU A 4 1.35 21.66 -14.49
N VAL A 5 1.21 22.89 -14.02
CA VAL A 5 0.81 23.20 -12.63
C VAL A 5 -0.64 22.76 -12.39
N ILE A 6 -1.54 22.97 -13.36
CA ILE A 6 -2.94 22.56 -13.26
C ILE A 6 -3.05 21.04 -13.23
N THR A 7 -2.32 20.31 -14.07
CA THR A 7 -2.37 18.84 -14.08
C THR A 7 -1.80 18.25 -12.79
N ALA A 8 -0.67 18.76 -12.30
CA ALA A 8 -0.10 18.34 -11.01
C ALA A 8 -1.06 18.64 -9.84
N TYR A 9 -1.73 19.79 -9.87
CA TYR A 9 -2.72 20.15 -8.86
C TYR A 9 -3.97 19.27 -8.91
N ILE A 10 -4.46 18.93 -10.10
CA ILE A 10 -5.61 18.03 -10.27
C ILE A 10 -5.29 16.63 -9.76
N PHE A 11 -4.09 16.12 -10.04
CA PHE A 11 -3.65 14.82 -9.53
C PHE A 11 -3.62 14.81 -7.99
N TYR A 12 -2.97 15.81 -7.37
CA TYR A 12 -2.93 15.98 -5.91
C TYR A 12 -4.33 16.10 -5.28
N VAL A 13 -5.25 16.82 -5.93
CA VAL A 13 -6.63 16.97 -5.45
C VAL A 13 -7.41 15.66 -5.55
N ILE A 14 -7.25 14.89 -6.61
CA ILE A 14 -7.91 13.59 -6.76
C ILE A 14 -7.42 12.62 -5.67
N GLU A 15 -6.12 12.55 -5.46
CA GLU A 15 -5.50 11.72 -4.42
C GLU A 15 -6.00 12.10 -3.02
N LEU A 16 -6.04 13.41 -2.70
CA LEU A 16 -6.57 13.93 -1.44
C LEU A 16 -8.06 13.59 -1.26
N LEU A 17 -8.87 13.71 -2.32
CA LEU A 17 -10.30 13.41 -2.26
C LEU A 17 -10.56 11.93 -2.03
N ILE A 18 -9.79 11.05 -2.66
CA ILE A 18 -9.83 9.61 -2.42
C ILE A 18 -9.47 9.32 -0.97
N HIS A 19 -8.45 9.99 -0.42
CA HIS A 19 -8.01 9.83 0.96
C HIS A 19 -9.09 10.27 1.98
N VAL A 20 -9.72 11.42 1.76
CA VAL A 20 -10.79 11.94 2.63
C VAL A 20 -12.04 11.06 2.55
N PHE A 21 -12.38 10.58 1.35
CA PHE A 21 -13.53 9.68 1.15
C PHE A 21 -13.33 8.32 1.82
N MET A 22 -12.11 7.78 1.75
CA MET A 22 -11.74 6.51 2.38
C MET A 22 -11.70 6.62 3.91
N HIS A 23 -11.18 7.73 4.45
CA HIS A 23 -11.20 8.01 5.89
C HIS A 23 -12.63 7.99 6.48
N HIS A 24 -13.64 8.45 5.72
CA HIS A 24 -15.02 8.45 6.19
C HIS A 24 -15.69 7.08 6.21
N ARG A 25 -15.22 6.08 5.44
CA ARG A 25 -15.83 4.74 5.43
C ARG A 25 -15.45 3.87 6.62
N HIS A 26 -14.33 4.15 7.29
CA HIS A 26 -13.89 3.38 8.47
C HIS A 26 -14.73 3.65 9.72
N HIS A 27 -15.34 4.83 9.86
CA HIS A 27 -16.21 5.13 11.02
C HIS A 27 -17.50 4.30 11.06
N ARG A 28 -17.96 3.73 9.93
CA ARG A 28 -19.14 2.86 9.92
C ARG A 28 -18.85 1.42 10.34
N VAL A 29 -17.61 0.96 10.19
CA VAL A 29 -17.24 -0.43 10.49
C VAL A 29 -16.91 -0.59 11.99
N GLU A 30 -16.29 0.42 12.59
CA GLU A 30 -15.94 0.40 14.02
C GLU A 30 -17.18 0.50 14.94
N VAL A 31 -18.26 1.17 14.48
CA VAL A 31 -19.51 1.30 15.25
C VAL A 31 -20.31 -0.02 15.27
N ILE A 32 -20.23 -0.86 14.22
CA ILE A 32 -20.95 -2.13 14.17
C ILE A 32 -20.28 -3.21 15.03
N SER A 33 -18.96 -3.15 15.21
CA SER A 33 -18.23 -4.11 16.04
C SER A 33 -18.42 -3.89 17.56
N ASN A 34 -18.92 -2.73 17.98
CA ASN A 34 -19.08 -2.39 19.41
C ASN A 34 -20.49 -2.59 19.97
N SER A 35 -21.48 -3.03 19.17
CA SER A 35 -22.79 -3.43 19.68
C SER A 35 -22.82 -4.94 19.97
N ASN A 36 -22.20 -5.35 21.08
CA ASN A 36 -22.28 -6.72 21.58
C ASN A 36 -23.70 -6.97 22.17
N PRO A 37 -24.39 -8.09 21.85
CA PRO A 37 -25.73 -8.37 22.33
C PRO A 37 -25.76 -8.72 23.83
N GLN A 38 -26.77 -8.20 24.52
CA GLN A 38 -27.06 -8.39 25.95
C GLN A 38 -27.09 -9.88 26.35
N SER A 39 -26.27 -10.27 27.32
CA SER A 39 -26.39 -11.53 28.05
C SER A 39 -27.47 -11.43 29.14
N LEU A 40 -28.52 -12.24 29.05
CA LEU A 40 -29.53 -12.47 30.10
C LEU A 40 -28.91 -13.21 31.31
N PRO A 41 -29.30 -12.91 32.57
CA PRO A 41 -28.77 -13.64 33.73
C PRO A 41 -29.61 -14.88 34.02
N MET A 42 -28.97 -16.03 34.28
CA MET A 42 -29.65 -17.20 34.81
C MET A 42 -28.92 -17.75 36.05
N SER A 43 -29.58 -17.51 37.19
CA SER A 43 -29.61 -18.18 38.50
C SER A 43 -28.45 -19.07 38.96
N GLU A 44 -27.93 -18.72 40.14
CA GLU A 44 -27.10 -19.56 41.03
C GLU A 44 -27.77 -20.91 41.35
N MET A 45 -26.96 -21.96 41.46
CA MET A 45 -27.22 -23.08 42.36
C MET A 45 -25.89 -23.62 42.91
N ASN A 46 -25.74 -23.49 44.23
CA ASN A 46 -24.59 -23.87 45.04
C ASN A 46 -24.70 -25.36 45.45
N VAL A 47 -23.66 -26.16 45.21
CA VAL A 47 -23.54 -27.52 45.77
C VAL A 47 -22.11 -27.76 46.30
N SER A 48 -22.09 -28.12 47.57
CA SER A 48 -21.01 -28.38 48.53
C SER A 48 -19.78 -29.23 48.10
N GLN A 49 -18.61 -28.87 48.66
CA GLN A 49 -17.29 -29.57 48.71
C GLN A 49 -17.32 -30.88 49.56
N PRO A 50 -16.37 -31.87 49.47
CA PRO A 50 -14.96 -31.72 49.95
C PRO A 50 -13.81 -32.62 49.40
N HIS A 51 -12.58 -32.17 49.69
CA HIS A 51 -11.30 -32.90 49.93
C HIS A 51 -10.50 -33.58 48.79
N ARG A 52 -9.29 -33.06 48.52
CA ARG A 52 -7.98 -33.68 48.83
C ARG A 52 -6.82 -32.70 48.55
N ASN A 53 -5.99 -32.47 49.58
CA ASN A 53 -4.71 -31.76 49.48
C ASN A 53 -3.58 -32.79 49.33
N ASP A 54 -2.54 -32.42 48.55
CA ASP A 54 -1.10 -32.75 48.67
C ASP A 54 -0.44 -32.46 47.29
N SER A 55 0.76 -31.93 47.08
CA SER A 55 1.65 -30.99 47.79
C SER A 55 2.70 -30.52 46.74
N LEU A 56 2.97 -29.20 46.72
CA LEU A 56 4.24 -28.49 46.43
C LEU A 56 4.95 -28.50 45.03
N ILE A 57 4.90 -27.31 44.38
CA ILE A 57 5.99 -26.47 43.81
C ILE A 57 6.67 -26.84 42.45
N SER A 58 6.31 -26.03 41.45
CA SER A 58 7.11 -25.30 40.44
C SER A 58 8.14 -26.03 39.57
N THR A 59 7.91 -26.01 38.25
CA THR A 59 8.65 -25.14 37.32
C THR A 59 7.91 -24.98 35.99
N ASN A 60 7.77 -23.73 35.55
CA ASN A 60 7.27 -23.33 34.24
C ASN A 60 8.07 -23.98 33.09
N THR A 61 7.38 -24.58 32.11
CA THR A 61 7.82 -24.51 30.72
C THR A 61 6.65 -24.78 29.78
N VAL A 62 5.95 -23.69 29.42
CA VAL A 62 5.21 -23.64 28.16
C VAL A 62 6.26 -23.90 27.06
N PRO A 63 6.09 -24.86 26.15
CA PRO A 63 6.98 -24.96 25.01
C PRO A 63 6.75 -23.71 24.15
N ASN A 64 7.79 -22.87 24.05
CA ASN A 64 7.92 -21.80 23.07
C ASN A 64 7.62 -22.33 21.66
N LEU A 65 6.38 -22.19 21.21
CA LEU A 65 5.97 -22.53 19.86
C LEU A 65 6.18 -21.30 18.97
N THR A 66 7.37 -21.21 18.37
CA THR A 66 7.62 -20.59 17.05
C THR A 66 7.19 -19.13 16.78
N ILE A 67 7.11 -18.25 17.78
CA ILE A 67 6.98 -16.80 17.54
C ILE A 67 8.37 -16.20 17.27
N THR A 68 8.98 -16.42 16.10
CA THR A 68 10.14 -15.60 15.65
C THR A 68 10.41 -15.67 14.15
N ALA A 69 10.14 -16.79 13.50
CA ALA A 69 10.44 -16.97 12.07
C ALA A 69 9.34 -16.39 11.18
N ASP A 70 8.07 -16.69 11.50
CA ASP A 70 6.90 -16.31 10.71
C ASP A 70 6.67 -14.77 10.72
N GLU A 71 6.70 -14.14 11.89
CA GLU A 71 6.55 -12.68 12.01
C GLU A 71 7.70 -11.85 11.39
N ARG A 72 8.92 -12.40 11.32
CA ARG A 72 10.05 -11.73 10.65
C ARG A 72 9.94 -11.85 9.14
N GLN A 73 9.46 -12.99 8.65
CA GLN A 73 9.33 -13.25 7.22
C GLN A 73 8.22 -12.40 6.60
N THR A 74 7.10 -12.20 7.31
CA THR A 74 6.00 -11.35 6.86
C THR A 74 6.39 -9.86 6.78
N LYS A 75 7.09 -9.32 7.80
CA LYS A 75 7.58 -7.94 7.76
C LYS A 75 8.64 -7.68 6.69
N SER A 76 9.46 -8.68 6.36
CA SER A 76 10.44 -8.58 5.27
C SER A 76 9.75 -8.42 3.92
N THR A 77 8.64 -9.12 3.69
CA THR A 77 7.83 -9.01 2.47
C THR A 77 7.25 -7.61 2.31
N GLY A 78 6.67 -7.04 3.38
CA GLY A 78 6.12 -5.67 3.33
C GLY A 78 7.17 -4.60 2.98
N TRP A 79 8.39 -4.70 3.51
CA TRP A 79 9.47 -3.77 3.13
C TRP A 79 9.94 -3.94 1.69
N MET A 80 9.99 -5.18 1.18
CA MET A 80 10.32 -5.44 -0.21
C MET A 80 9.29 -4.83 -1.15
N ILE A 81 8.00 -4.91 -0.81
CA ILE A 81 6.91 -4.30 -1.59
C ILE A 81 7.06 -2.78 -1.62
N ILE A 82 7.20 -2.10 -0.47
CA ILE A 82 7.35 -0.63 -0.42
C ILE A 82 8.54 -0.15 -1.26
N ILE A 83 9.67 -0.86 -1.21
CA ILE A 83 10.85 -0.48 -2.00
C ILE A 83 10.63 -0.74 -3.50
N GLY A 84 10.02 -1.87 -3.84
CA GLY A 84 9.68 -2.22 -5.22
C GLY A 84 8.71 -1.22 -5.84
N ASP A 85 7.63 -0.91 -5.12
CA ASP A 85 6.63 0.09 -5.46
C ASP A 85 7.27 1.48 -5.65
N GLY A 86 8.22 1.86 -4.79
CA GLY A 86 8.91 3.15 -4.95
C GLY A 86 9.75 3.22 -6.22
N ILE A 87 10.37 2.12 -6.63
CA ILE A 87 11.13 2.06 -7.89
C ILE A 87 10.16 2.07 -9.09
N HIS A 88 9.02 1.39 -8.98
CA HIS A 88 7.96 1.37 -10.00
C HIS A 88 7.42 2.78 -10.24
N ASN A 89 7.03 3.46 -9.16
CA ASN A 89 6.56 4.84 -9.16
C ASN A 89 7.57 5.80 -9.81
N VAL A 90 8.88 5.65 -9.57
CA VAL A 90 9.91 6.45 -10.27
C VAL A 90 9.88 6.19 -11.79
N ALA A 91 9.75 4.95 -12.23
CA ALA A 91 9.70 4.60 -13.66
C ALA A 91 8.45 5.18 -14.34
N ASP A 92 7.31 5.14 -13.64
CA ASP A 92 6.05 5.72 -14.08
C ASP A 92 6.15 7.23 -14.20
N GLY A 93 6.69 7.88 -13.17
CA GLY A 93 7.03 9.29 -13.20
C GLY A 93 7.89 9.64 -14.40
N LEU A 94 8.96 8.87 -14.66
CA LEU A 94 9.87 9.07 -15.79
C LEU A 94 9.13 9.04 -17.13
N ALA A 95 8.22 8.08 -17.31
CA ALA A 95 7.40 7.94 -18.50
C ALA A 95 6.43 9.11 -18.68
N ILE A 96 5.76 9.55 -17.61
CA ILE A 96 4.88 10.73 -17.63
C ILE A 96 5.70 11.98 -18.01
N GLY A 97 6.85 12.18 -17.36
CA GLY A 97 7.74 13.31 -17.63
C GLY A 97 8.20 13.33 -19.09
N ALA A 98 8.59 12.18 -19.63
CA ALA A 98 8.98 12.03 -21.02
C ALA A 98 7.84 12.30 -22.01
N ALA A 99 6.62 11.88 -21.67
CA ALA A 99 5.43 12.14 -22.49
C ALA A 99 5.06 13.62 -22.52
N PHE A 100 5.16 14.32 -21.39
CA PHE A 100 4.97 15.77 -21.34
C PHE A 100 6.06 16.57 -22.06
N ALA A 101 7.28 16.03 -22.15
CA ALA A 101 8.34 16.63 -22.95
C ALA A 101 8.07 16.54 -24.47
N GLU A 102 7.26 15.58 -24.91
CA GLU A 102 6.82 15.48 -26.30
C GLU A 102 5.68 16.44 -26.61
N ASN A 103 4.54 16.26 -25.95
CA ASN A 103 3.40 17.16 -26.06
C ASN A 103 2.40 16.95 -24.90
N THR A 104 1.59 17.98 -24.63
CA THR A 104 0.64 17.97 -23.52
C THR A 104 -0.41 16.86 -23.60
N MET A 105 -0.90 16.54 -24.81
CA MET A 105 -1.95 15.52 -24.99
C MET A 105 -1.42 14.13 -24.68
N PHE A 106 -0.19 13.84 -25.12
CA PHE A 106 0.48 12.58 -24.85
C PHE A 106 0.85 12.43 -23.38
N GLY A 107 1.35 13.51 -22.75
CA GLY A 107 1.54 13.59 -21.31
C GLY A 107 0.27 13.25 -20.52
N LEU A 108 -0.85 13.92 -20.86
CA LEU A 108 -2.13 13.70 -20.18
C LEU A 108 -2.64 12.26 -20.35
N THR A 109 -2.56 11.73 -21.57
CA THR A 109 -2.99 10.35 -21.88
C THR A 109 -2.16 9.33 -21.11
N THR A 110 -0.84 9.54 -21.06
CA THR A 110 0.10 8.67 -20.32
C THR A 110 -0.15 8.72 -18.82
N SER A 111 -0.39 9.91 -18.25
CA SER A 111 -0.76 10.03 -16.82
C SER A 111 -2.05 9.31 -16.48
N ILE A 112 -3.08 9.41 -17.33
CA ILE A 112 -4.34 8.70 -17.10
C ILE A 112 -4.12 7.19 -17.19
N ALA A 113 -3.38 6.71 -18.19
CA ALA A 113 -3.10 5.29 -18.37
C ALA A 113 -2.35 4.69 -17.17
N ILE A 114 -1.35 5.40 -16.65
CA ILE A 114 -0.60 4.99 -15.47
C ILE A 114 -1.48 5.01 -14.22
N ALA A 115 -2.21 6.09 -13.98
CA ALA A 115 -3.14 6.17 -12.85
C ALA A 115 -4.16 5.02 -12.87
N CYS A 116 -4.58 4.54 -14.04
CA CYS A 116 -5.49 3.41 -14.15
C CYS A 116 -4.89 2.07 -13.71
N HIS A 117 -3.57 1.86 -13.79
CA HIS A 117 -2.94 0.63 -13.30
C HIS A 117 -2.34 0.76 -11.90
N GLU A 118 -1.97 1.97 -11.46
CA GLU A 118 -1.45 2.20 -10.11
C GLU A 118 -2.56 2.09 -9.05
N LEU A 119 -3.78 2.55 -9.35
CA LEU A 119 -4.90 2.47 -8.41
C LEU A 119 -5.19 1.02 -7.96
N PRO A 120 -5.29 0.00 -8.85
CA PRO A 120 -5.36 -1.40 -8.44
C PRO A 120 -4.13 -1.89 -7.68
N THR A 121 -2.92 -1.53 -8.12
CA THR A 121 -1.65 -1.97 -7.52
C THR A 121 -1.56 -1.51 -6.07
N GLU A 122 -1.71 -0.21 -5.80
CA GLU A 122 -1.64 0.36 -4.45
C GLU A 122 -2.68 -0.26 -3.50
N LEU A 123 -3.89 -0.55 -3.98
CA LEU A 123 -4.92 -1.22 -3.19
C LEU A 123 -4.53 -2.66 -2.84
N GLY A 124 -3.91 -3.38 -3.77
CA GLY A 124 -3.39 -4.73 -3.54
C GLY A 124 -2.24 -4.73 -2.54
N GLU A 125 -1.27 -3.85 -2.72
CA GLU A 125 -0.12 -3.69 -1.82
C GLU A 125 -0.54 -3.30 -0.40
N TYR A 126 -1.53 -2.42 -0.27
CA TYR A 126 -2.12 -2.09 1.01
C TYR A 126 -2.61 -3.35 1.74
N MET A 127 -3.31 -4.26 1.05
CA MET A 127 -3.79 -5.51 1.67
C MET A 127 -2.62 -6.38 2.14
N VAL A 128 -1.58 -6.52 1.32
CA VAL A 128 -0.39 -7.31 1.66
C VAL A 128 0.41 -6.68 2.80
N LEU A 129 0.46 -5.36 2.91
CA LEU A 129 1.10 -4.64 4.02
C LEU A 129 0.41 -4.89 5.36
N ILE A 130 -0.92 -4.89 5.38
CA ILE A 130 -1.69 -5.26 6.58
C ILE A 130 -1.40 -6.70 6.98
N GLU A 131 -1.39 -7.62 6.01
CA GLU A 131 -1.06 -9.04 6.24
C GLU A 131 0.40 -9.22 6.69
N SER A 132 1.30 -8.34 6.23
CA SER A 132 2.71 -8.28 6.63
C SER A 132 2.93 -7.70 8.04
N GLY A 133 1.86 -7.33 8.75
CA GLY A 133 1.90 -6.84 10.13
C GLY A 133 2.12 -5.33 10.26
N PHE A 134 1.90 -4.55 9.20
CA PHE A 134 1.84 -3.08 9.28
C PHE A 134 0.47 -2.65 9.80
N THR A 135 0.43 -1.58 10.59
CA THR A 135 -0.85 -0.95 10.93
C THR A 135 -1.44 -0.24 9.71
N ILE A 136 -2.76 -0.04 9.69
CA ILE A 136 -3.46 0.69 8.62
C ILE A 136 -2.81 2.04 8.31
N ARG A 137 -2.46 2.80 9.35
CA ARG A 137 -1.80 4.10 9.18
C ARG A 137 -0.40 3.98 8.57
N GLN A 138 0.34 2.94 8.95
CA GLN A 138 1.67 2.70 8.38
C GLN A 138 1.59 2.28 6.93
N ALA A 139 0.72 1.32 6.59
CA ALA A 139 0.54 0.85 5.22
C ALA A 139 0.16 2.01 4.28
N LEU A 140 -0.80 2.84 4.68
CA LEU A 140 -1.19 4.03 3.91
C LEU A 140 -0.06 5.06 3.79
N LEU A 141 0.68 5.31 4.87
CA LEU A 141 1.78 6.27 4.86
C LEU A 141 2.92 5.81 3.96
N PHE A 142 3.31 4.53 4.01
CA PHE A 142 4.39 4.02 3.20
C PHE A 142 4.03 3.95 1.71
N ASN A 143 2.79 3.55 1.36
CA ASN A 143 2.32 3.64 -0.03
C ASN A 143 2.31 5.09 -0.51
N PHE A 144 1.84 6.04 0.30
CA PHE A 144 1.87 7.45 -0.08
C PHE A 144 3.30 8.00 -0.29
N ILE A 145 4.23 7.64 0.58
CA ILE A 145 5.65 8.01 0.43
C ILE A 145 6.23 7.40 -0.85
N SER A 146 5.85 6.16 -1.14
CA SER A 146 6.24 5.45 -2.36
C SER A 146 5.70 6.14 -3.61
N ALA A 147 4.40 6.47 -3.67
CA ALA A 147 3.78 7.22 -4.75
C ALA A 147 4.44 8.60 -4.98
N CYS A 148 4.88 9.28 -3.91
CA CYS A 148 5.61 10.55 -4.02
C CYS A 148 6.92 10.44 -4.83
N THR A 149 7.52 9.26 -4.93
CA THR A 149 8.74 9.05 -5.73
C THR A 149 8.48 9.22 -7.24
N ALA A 150 7.24 9.05 -7.70
CA ALA A 150 6.85 9.34 -9.08
C ALA A 150 7.07 10.81 -9.46
N ILE A 151 6.96 11.74 -8.49
CA ILE A 151 7.26 13.15 -8.72
C ILE A 151 8.74 13.34 -9.08
N ILE A 152 9.63 12.59 -8.43
CA ILE A 152 11.07 12.63 -8.72
C ILE A 152 11.32 12.10 -10.14
N GLY A 153 10.73 10.95 -10.48
CA GLY A 153 10.77 10.38 -11.82
C GLY A 153 10.29 11.36 -12.88
N PHE A 154 9.17 12.06 -12.62
CA PHE A 154 8.59 13.05 -13.52
C PHE A 154 9.56 14.17 -13.88
N PHE A 155 10.20 14.80 -12.88
CA PHE A 155 11.13 15.89 -13.17
C PHE A 155 12.38 15.41 -13.90
N ILE A 156 12.88 14.20 -13.59
CA ILE A 156 13.99 13.58 -14.31
C ILE A 156 13.59 13.31 -15.77
N GLY A 157 12.41 12.73 -15.99
CA GLY A 157 11.90 12.39 -17.31
C GLY A 157 11.69 13.64 -18.16
N ALA A 158 11.03 14.66 -17.61
CA ALA A 158 10.76 15.92 -18.30
C ALA A 158 12.04 16.70 -18.66
N SER A 159 13.09 16.59 -17.84
CA SER A 159 14.36 17.28 -18.08
C SER A 159 15.25 16.57 -19.12
N ILE A 160 15.33 15.24 -19.09
CA ILE A 160 16.22 14.47 -19.98
C ILE A 160 15.55 14.17 -21.33
N ALA A 161 14.22 14.01 -21.38
CA ALA A 161 13.47 13.68 -22.60
C ALA A 161 13.33 14.81 -23.63
N GLN A 162 14.02 15.94 -23.42
CA GLN A 162 14.19 16.98 -24.44
C GLN A 162 14.94 16.45 -25.67
N ASN A 163 15.81 15.45 -25.47
CA ASN A 163 16.45 14.71 -26.55
C ASN A 163 15.53 13.56 -27.00
N GLU A 164 15.21 13.52 -28.30
CA GLU A 164 14.33 12.50 -28.89
C GLU A 164 14.86 11.06 -28.70
N ALA A 165 16.18 10.85 -28.77
CA ALA A 165 16.77 9.55 -28.51
C ALA A 165 16.56 9.13 -27.05
N ALA A 166 16.77 10.06 -26.10
CA ALA A 166 16.54 9.79 -24.68
C ALA A 166 15.07 9.48 -24.39
N ARG A 167 14.14 10.23 -25.00
CA ARG A 167 12.70 9.97 -24.91
C ARG A 167 12.33 8.58 -25.43
N THR A 168 12.86 8.19 -26.58
CA THR A 168 12.62 6.88 -27.17
C THR A 168 13.13 5.75 -26.25
N TRP A 169 14.32 5.92 -25.67
CA TRP A 169 14.87 4.95 -24.72
C TRP A 169 14.04 4.86 -23.44
N ILE A 170 13.56 5.97 -22.89
CA ILE A 170 12.67 5.98 -21.72
C ILE A 170 11.41 5.16 -22.03
N PHE A 171 10.72 5.43 -23.14
CA PHE A 171 9.52 4.67 -23.49
C PHE A 171 9.80 3.20 -23.80
N ALA A 172 10.90 2.89 -24.47
CA ALA A 172 11.27 1.50 -24.76
C ALA A 172 11.51 0.71 -23.47
N VAL A 173 12.21 1.31 -22.49
CA VAL A 173 12.45 0.68 -21.19
C VAL A 173 11.15 0.55 -20.40
N THR A 174 10.35 1.61 -20.26
CA THR A 174 9.08 1.56 -19.53
C THR A 174 8.10 0.55 -20.15
N ALA A 175 7.90 0.60 -21.46
CA ALA A 175 7.03 -0.34 -22.16
C ALA A 175 7.54 -1.79 -22.04
N GLY A 176 8.87 -1.99 -22.09
CA GLY A 176 9.50 -3.27 -21.87
C GLY A 176 9.25 -3.82 -20.45
N THR A 177 9.37 -2.98 -19.42
CA THR A 177 9.09 -3.36 -18.02
C THR A 177 7.63 -3.74 -17.84
N PHE A 178 6.69 -2.94 -18.36
CA PHE A 178 5.26 -3.29 -18.30
C PHE A 178 4.95 -4.58 -19.06
N ALA A 179 5.53 -4.78 -20.23
CA ALA A 179 5.38 -6.02 -20.98
C ALA A 179 5.96 -7.22 -20.22
N TYR A 180 7.09 -7.06 -19.55
CA TYR A 180 7.70 -8.09 -18.73
C TYR A 180 6.83 -8.46 -17.52
N ILE A 181 6.35 -7.45 -16.76
CA ILE A 181 5.45 -7.67 -15.62
C ILE A 181 4.18 -8.37 -16.10
N ALA A 182 3.55 -7.89 -17.17
CA ALA A 182 2.36 -8.50 -17.75
C ALA A 182 2.59 -9.93 -18.31
N LEU A 183 3.83 -10.35 -18.55
CA LEU A 183 4.15 -11.72 -19.01
C LEU A 183 4.49 -12.67 -17.86
N VAL A 184 5.11 -12.15 -16.79
CA VAL A 184 5.55 -12.96 -15.65
C VAL A 184 4.43 -13.13 -14.62
N ASP A 185 3.52 -12.17 -14.52
CA ASP A 185 2.45 -12.12 -13.53
C ASP A 185 1.09 -12.62 -14.05
N LEU A 186 1.04 -13.20 -15.27
CA LEU A 186 -0.18 -13.69 -15.94
C LEU A 186 -0.24 -15.22 -16.07
#